data_AF-A0A836TAS6-F1
#
_entry.id   AF-A0A836TAS6-F1
#
_cell.length_a   1.000
_cell.length_b   1.000
_cell.length_c   1.000
_cell.angle_alpha   90.00
_cell.angle_beta   90.00
_cell.angle_gamma   90.00
#
_symmetry.space_group_name_H-M   'P 1'
#
loop_
_entity.id
_entity.type
_entity.pdbx_description
1 polymer ?
#
loop_
_entity_poly.entity_id
_entity_poly.type
_entity_poly.pdbx_seq_one_letter_code
_entity_poly.pdbx_strand_id
1 'polypeptide(L)' 'FEIKPLKKAKELAEKETIKLALEKYGHKNLKEIAKILEVDLSSLYRKIKQYNLEE' A
#
# COMPACT_ATOMS: atom_id res chain seq x y z
N PHE A 1 3.25 -10.59 23.73
CA PHE A 1 2.55 -10.14 22.51
C PHE A 1 1.46 -9.18 22.93
N GLU A 2 1.48 -7.95 22.43
CA GLU A 2 0.45 -6.95 22.71
C GLU A 2 -0.61 -7.00 21.61
N ILE A 3 -1.90 -7.03 21.99
CA ILE A 3 -3.00 -7.00 21.02
C ILE A 3 -3.12 -5.58 20.49
N LYS A 4 -2.81 -5.39 19.21
CA LYS A 4 -2.94 -4.08 18.55
C LYS A 4 -4.43 -3.75 18.33
N PRO A 5 -4.85 -2.49 18.49
CA PRO A 5 -6.17 -2.06 18.06
C PRO A 5 -6.40 -2.37 16.58
N LEU A 6 -7.63 -2.79 16.22
CA LEU A 6 -7.99 -3.20 14.86
C LEU A 6 -7.61 -2.16 13.79
N LYS A 7 -7.78 -0.87 14.10
CA LYS A 7 -7.39 0.22 13.21
C LYS A 7 -5.90 0.15 12.83
N LYS A 8 -5.03 -0.01 13.82
CA LYS A 8 -3.58 -0.08 13.63
C LYS A 8 -3.16 -1.36 12.89
N ALA A 9 -3.84 -2.48 13.16
CA ALA A 9 -3.60 -3.73 12.45
C ALA A 9 -3.93 -3.60 10.95
N LYS A 10 -5.08 -2.99 10.62
CA LYS A 10 -5.48 -2.73 9.23
C LYS A 10 -4.49 -1.82 8.50
N GLU A 11 -4.08 -0.72 9.12
CA GLU A 11 -3.12 0.21 8.52
C GLU A 11 -1.77 -0.45 8.23
N LEU A 12 -1.29 -1.33 9.12
CA LEU A 12 -0.04 -2.07 8.90
C LEU A 12 -0.15 -3.07 7.75
N ALA A 13 -1.22 -3.86 7.72
CA ALA A 13 -1.46 -4.83 6.66
C ALA A 13 -1.59 -4.15 5.30
N GLU A 14 -2.28 -3.01 5.25
CA GLU A 14 -2.42 -2.21 4.02
C GLU A 14 -1.07 -1.66 3.55
N LYS A 15 -0.28 -1.06 4.46
CA LYS A 15 1.06 -0.56 4.13
C LYS A 15 1.96 -1.66 3.58
N GLU A 16 1.98 -2.82 4.22
CA GLU A 16 2.82 -3.95 3.83
C GLU A 16 2.39 -4.53 2.47
N THR A 17 1.09 -4.63 2.22
CA THR A 17 0.55 -5.09 0.94
C THR A 17 0.95 -4.14 -0.21
N ILE A 18 0.80 -2.82 -0.01
CA ILE A 18 1.19 -1.82 -1.01
C ILE A 18 2.70 -1.89 -1.27
N LYS A 19 3.50 -1.98 -0.21
CA LYS A 19 4.97 -2.09 -0.33
C LYS A 19 5.37 -3.31 -1.16
N LEU A 20 4.84 -4.50 -0.86
CA LEU A 20 5.14 -5.72 -1.60
C LEU A 20 4.73 -5.63 -3.09
N ALA A 21 3.61 -4.97 -3.38
CA ALA A 21 3.18 -4.76 -4.75
C ALA A 21 4.13 -3.82 -5.51
N LEU A 22 4.60 -2.74 -4.88
CA LEU A 22 5.59 -1.83 -5.47
C LEU A 22 6.92 -2.54 -5.77
N GLU A 23 7.42 -3.34 -4.82
CA GLU A 23 8.65 -4.11 -4.98
C GLU A 23 8.54 -5.15 -6.10
N LYS A 24 7.40 -5.86 -6.19
CA LYS A 24 7.20 -6.95 -7.15
C LYS A 24 6.96 -6.47 -8.58
N TYR A 25 6.18 -5.41 -8.76
CA TYR A 25 5.75 -4.93 -10.09
C TYR A 25 6.51 -3.68 -10.56
N GLY A 26 7.40 -3.15 -9.72
CA GLY A 26 8.18 -1.95 -9.97
C GLY A 26 7.39 -0.66 -9.71
N HIS A 27 8.05 0.30 -9.07
CA HIS A 27 7.48 1.60 -8.65
C HIS A 27 6.90 2.44 -9.80
N LYS A 28 7.22 2.11 -11.06
CA LYS A 28 6.76 2.82 -12.25
C LYS A 28 5.41 2.31 -12.78
N ASN A 29 4.92 1.16 -12.31
CA ASN A 29 3.73 0.51 -12.87
C ASN A 29 2.47 0.66 -11.99
N LEU A 30 2.26 1.85 -11.44
CA LEU A 30 1.19 2.15 -10.47
C LEU A 30 -0.23 1.87 -11.00
N LYS A 31 -0.46 1.99 -12.31
CA LYS A 31 -1.75 1.66 -12.92
C LYS A 31 -2.07 0.17 -12.83
N GLU A 32 -1.06 -0.68 -13.02
CA GLU A 32 -1.22 -2.12 -12.90
C GLU A 32 -1.36 -2.53 -11.43
N ILE A 33 -0.56 -1.93 -10.55
CA ILE A 33 -0.65 -2.16 -9.11
C ILE A 33 -2.04 -1.78 -8.57
N ALA A 34 -2.59 -0.63 -8.98
CA ALA A 34 -3.93 -0.21 -8.59
C ALA A 34 -5.01 -1.22 -9.00
N LYS A 35 -4.89 -1.83 -10.20
CA LYS A 35 -5.79 -2.88 -10.66
C LYS A 35 -5.67 -4.15 -9.83
N ILE A 36 -4.44 -4.60 -9.55
CA ILE A 36 -4.19 -5.82 -8.77
C ILE A 36 -4.69 -5.68 -7.34
N LEU A 37 -4.48 -4.50 -6.74
CA LEU A 37 -4.94 -4.20 -5.39
C LEU A 37 -6.42 -3.82 -5.33
N GLU A 38 -7.11 -3.76 -6.47
CA GLU A 38 -8.52 -3.37 -6.61
C GLU A 38 -8.82 -2.01 -5.93
N VAL A 39 -7.92 -1.04 -6.10
CA VAL A 39 -8.06 0.32 -5.56
C VAL A 39 -7.96 1.36 -6.67
N ASP A 40 -8.53 2.54 -6.40
CA ASP A 40 -8.32 3.69 -7.28
C ASP A 40 -6.85 4.11 -7.31
N LEU A 41 -6.39 4.48 -8.50
CA LEU A 41 -5.03 5.00 -8.69
C LEU A 41 -4.76 6.23 -7.79
N SER A 42 -5.73 7.13 -7.63
CA SER A 42 -5.62 8.31 -6.77
C SER A 42 -5.48 7.93 -5.28
N SER A 43 -6.21 6.90 -4.85
CA SER A 43 -6.10 6.35 -3.49
C SER A 43 -4.74 5.69 -3.26
N LEU A 44 -4.21 4.95 -4.25
CA LEU A 44 -2.87 4.37 -4.21
C LEU A 44 -1.79 5.46 -4.05
N TYR A 45 -1.82 6.51 -4.88
CA TYR A 45 -0.90 7.65 -4.76
C TYR A 45 -0.92 8.27 -3.36
N ARG A 46 -2.12 8.55 -2.82
CA ARG A 46 -2.27 9.13 -1.47
C ARG A 46 -1.67 8.22 -0.40
N LYS A 47 -1.88 6.90 -0.49
CA LYS A 47 -1.36 5.93 0.48
C LYS A 47 0.17 5.77 0.38
N ILE A 48 0.72 5.75 -0.82
CA ILE A 48 2.18 5.73 -1.03
C ILE A 48 2.84 6.92 -0.32
N LYS A 49 2.31 8.13 -0.52
CA LYS A 49 2.77 9.33 0.16
C LYS A 49 2.56 9.28 1.66
N GLN A 50 1.37 8.87 2.11
CA GLN A 50 1.03 8.75 3.53
C GLN A 50 1.96 7.77 4.28
N TYR A 51 2.44 6.73 3.60
CA TYR A 51 3.28 5.68 4.18
C TYR A 51 4.78 5.87 3.92
N ASN A 52 5.17 6.95 3.23
CA ASN A 52 6.53 7.23 2.78
C ASN A 52 7.13 6.04 1.99
N LEU A 53 6.40 5.58 0.97
CA LEU A 53 6.82 4.51 0.05
C LEU A 53 7.28 5.05 -1.32
N GLU A 54 7.63 6.33 -1.38
CA GLU A 54 8.19 6.97 -2.56
C GLU A 54 9.68 6.60 -2.66
N GLU A 55 10.06 5.80 -3.65
CA GLU A 55 11.46 5.50 -4.05
C GLU A 55 11.70 5.99 -5.48
#